data_AF-X1B7N5-F1
#
_entry.id   AF-X1B7N5-F1
#
_cell.length_a   1.000
_cell.length_b   1.000
_cell.length_c   1.000
_cell.angle_alpha   90.00
_cell.angle_beta   90.00
_cell.angle_gamma   90.00
#
_symmetry.space_group_name_H-M   'P 1'
#
loop_
_entity.id
_entity.type
_entity.pdbx_description
1 polymer ?
#
loop_
_entity_poly.entity_id
_entity_poly.type
_entity_poly.pdbx_seq_one_letter_code
_entity_poly.pdbx_strand_id
1 'polypeptide(L)'
;MALSANGLDKIPIINVENACASGSTAFHSAWIAIKAGIYDCVLAIGTEKMYFDSPPAGSPVKIRGISGGMSGFISGTDVEKTLKTIDMMKKAIQKGNEEAAKKSGKEDKAKGKPHSVFMDFYAMSARQHMKTHGTTQRQIAIIAAKNHNNSTLNPLAQYTFPQTVEQVMEDYVVAYPLTRAMCAPIGDGSAAAILCSDSYLEKNPQLKERSVFAKGSVLRSGSWKKDTICERAANAAFEMTGLKREDIDVAEVHDATAYA
;
A
#
# COMPACT_ATOMS: atom_id res chain seq x y z
N MET A 1 -12.85 7.57 -23.17
CA MET A 1 -12.20 6.47 -22.42
C MET A 1 -10.86 6.97 -21.90
N ALA A 2 -10.38 6.53 -20.71
CA ALA A 2 -9.20 7.12 -20.06
C ALA A 2 -7.92 7.14 -20.94
N LEU A 3 -7.78 6.18 -21.87
CA LEU A 3 -6.62 6.06 -22.75
C LEU A 3 -6.86 6.55 -24.19
N SER A 4 -8.02 7.14 -24.50
CA SER A 4 -8.34 7.55 -25.87
C SER A 4 -7.43 8.66 -26.38
N ALA A 5 -6.95 9.54 -25.50
CA ALA A 5 -5.96 10.57 -25.85
C ALA A 5 -4.62 9.98 -26.32
N ASN A 6 -4.33 8.72 -25.98
CA ASN A 6 -3.11 8.00 -26.36
C ASN A 6 -3.34 7.04 -27.55
N GLY A 7 -4.50 7.11 -28.23
CA GLY A 7 -4.81 6.25 -29.38
C GLY A 7 -5.05 4.77 -29.03
N LEU A 8 -5.32 4.46 -27.76
CA LEU A 8 -5.60 3.10 -27.27
C LEU A 8 -7.10 2.84 -27.09
N ASP A 9 -7.95 3.49 -27.88
CA ASP A 9 -9.41 3.44 -27.78
C ASP A 9 -10.04 2.21 -28.45
N LYS A 10 -9.26 1.40 -29.16
CA LYS A 10 -9.74 0.23 -29.92
C LYS A 10 -9.25 -1.12 -29.40
N ILE A 11 -8.43 -1.12 -28.35
CA ILE A 11 -7.96 -2.36 -27.72
C ILE A 11 -8.88 -2.74 -26.54
N PRO A 12 -8.94 -4.02 -26.13
CA PRO A 12 -9.66 -4.42 -24.93
C PRO A 12 -9.10 -3.71 -23.68
N ILE A 13 -9.98 -3.13 -22.87
CA ILE A 13 -9.62 -2.45 -21.61
C ILE A 13 -10.46 -3.03 -20.48
N ILE A 14 -9.81 -3.37 -19.36
CA ILE A 14 -10.45 -3.86 -18.14
C ILE A 14 -10.00 -2.97 -16.98
N ASN A 15 -10.96 -2.41 -16.25
CA ASN A 15 -10.69 -1.71 -14.99
C ASN A 15 -10.74 -2.73 -13.86
N VAL A 16 -9.72 -2.70 -12.98
CA VAL A 16 -9.65 -3.55 -11.79
C VAL A 16 -9.52 -2.68 -10.54
N GLU A 17 -10.14 -3.10 -9.45
CA GLU A 17 -10.07 -2.45 -8.13
C GLU A 17 -9.84 -3.53 -7.07
N ASN A 18 -8.88 -3.27 -6.19
CA ASN A 18 -8.52 -4.13 -5.06
C ASN A 18 -7.84 -3.30 -3.96
N ALA A 19 -8.44 -2.18 -3.59
CA ALA A 19 -7.90 -1.16 -2.71
C ALA A 19 -6.46 -0.76 -3.11
N CYS A 20 -5.56 -0.66 -2.13
CA CYS A 20 -4.16 -0.29 -2.36
C CYS A 20 -3.39 -1.31 -3.23
N ALA A 21 -3.93 -2.51 -3.46
CA ALA A 21 -3.31 -3.55 -4.28
C ALA A 21 -3.77 -3.53 -5.76
N SER A 22 -4.59 -2.56 -6.16
CA SER A 22 -5.16 -2.47 -7.52
C SER A 22 -4.10 -2.53 -8.63
N GLY A 23 -2.98 -1.82 -8.46
CA GLY A 23 -1.86 -1.84 -9.43
C GLY A 23 -1.23 -3.23 -9.58
N SER A 24 -0.98 -3.92 -8.46
CA SER A 24 -0.47 -5.29 -8.46
C SER A 24 -1.48 -6.29 -9.03
N THR A 25 -2.79 -6.05 -8.83
CA THR A 25 -3.86 -6.84 -9.46
C THR A 25 -3.87 -6.63 -10.97
N ALA A 26 -3.72 -5.40 -11.46
CA ALA A 26 -3.60 -5.13 -12.91
C ALA A 26 -2.40 -5.84 -13.52
N PHE A 27 -1.24 -5.79 -12.85
CA PHE A 27 -0.04 -6.54 -13.26
C PHE A 27 -0.29 -8.06 -13.28
N HIS A 28 -0.90 -8.61 -12.23
CA HIS A 28 -1.20 -10.03 -12.14
C HIS A 28 -2.15 -10.51 -13.24
N SER A 29 -3.20 -9.75 -13.55
CA SER A 29 -4.12 -10.05 -14.65
C SER A 29 -3.41 -10.03 -16.01
N ALA A 30 -2.53 -9.04 -16.25
CA ALA A 30 -1.71 -9.00 -17.46
C ALA A 30 -0.77 -10.20 -17.57
N TRP A 31 -0.12 -10.58 -16.45
CA TRP A 31 0.76 -11.74 -16.36
C TRP A 31 0.00 -13.04 -16.68
N ILE A 32 -1.18 -13.25 -16.09
CA ILE A 32 -2.03 -14.41 -16.40
C ILE A 32 -2.40 -14.44 -17.88
N ALA A 33 -2.82 -13.32 -18.45
CA ALA A 33 -3.27 -13.27 -19.84
C ALA A 33 -2.16 -13.63 -20.84
N ILE A 34 -0.92 -13.22 -20.56
CA ILE A 34 0.27 -13.62 -21.33
C ILE A 34 0.58 -15.10 -21.13
N LYS A 35 0.60 -15.59 -19.88
CA LYS A 35 0.89 -17.00 -19.59
C LYS A 35 -0.16 -17.95 -20.15
N ALA A 36 -1.40 -17.50 -20.28
CA ALA A 36 -2.49 -18.23 -20.91
C ALA A 36 -2.44 -18.21 -22.45
N GLY A 37 -1.52 -17.44 -23.06
CA GLY A 37 -1.40 -17.31 -24.51
C GLY A 37 -2.52 -16.49 -25.15
N ILE A 38 -3.26 -15.71 -24.37
CA ILE A 38 -4.37 -14.87 -24.87
C ILE A 38 -3.81 -13.63 -25.56
N TYR A 39 -2.73 -13.06 -25.02
CA TYR A 39 -2.06 -11.88 -25.57
C TYR A 39 -0.54 -12.05 -25.55
N ASP A 40 0.13 -11.51 -26.56
CA ASP A 40 1.60 -11.46 -26.64
C ASP A 40 2.20 -10.20 -25.98
N CYS A 41 1.40 -9.15 -25.80
CA CYS A 41 1.83 -7.87 -25.21
C CYS A 41 0.64 -7.18 -24.52
N VAL A 42 0.81 -6.77 -23.26
CA VAL A 42 -0.25 -6.18 -22.42
C VAL A 42 0.28 -4.99 -21.64
N LEU A 43 -0.50 -3.91 -21.57
CA LEU A 43 -0.25 -2.75 -20.72
C LEU A 43 -0.99 -2.91 -19.38
N ALA A 44 -0.25 -2.96 -18.28
CA ALA A 44 -0.79 -2.79 -16.93
C ALA A 44 -0.52 -1.36 -16.46
N ILE A 45 -1.56 -0.62 -16.07
CA ILE A 45 -1.45 0.78 -15.64
C ILE A 45 -2.28 1.03 -14.38
N GLY A 46 -1.69 1.74 -13.42
CA GLY A 46 -2.36 2.26 -12.24
C GLY A 46 -2.27 3.78 -12.22
N THR A 47 -3.35 4.46 -11.87
CA THR A 47 -3.39 5.91 -11.69
C THR A 47 -4.28 6.25 -10.52
N GLU A 48 -3.89 7.26 -9.75
CA GLU A 48 -4.67 7.74 -8.61
C GLU A 48 -4.61 9.27 -8.54
N LYS A 49 -5.76 9.88 -8.25
CA LYS A 49 -5.90 11.34 -8.06
C LYS A 49 -6.68 11.58 -6.78
N MET A 50 -5.97 11.84 -5.70
CA MET A 50 -6.53 12.04 -4.36
C MET A 50 -6.55 13.51 -3.94
N TYR A 51 -5.63 14.34 -4.45
CA TYR A 51 -5.56 15.76 -4.09
C TYR A 51 -6.43 16.62 -5.02
N PHE A 52 -7.33 17.39 -4.42
CA PHE A 52 -8.17 18.36 -5.11
C PHE A 52 -8.14 19.70 -4.34
N ASP A 53 -7.87 20.81 -5.02
CA ASP A 53 -7.94 22.16 -4.43
C ASP A 53 -9.35 22.49 -3.93
N SER A 54 -10.37 21.92 -4.56
CA SER A 54 -11.76 21.94 -4.13
C SER A 54 -12.44 20.64 -4.53
N PRO A 55 -13.34 20.07 -3.70
CA PRO A 55 -14.02 18.83 -4.03
C PRO A 55 -14.79 18.99 -5.36
N PRO A 56 -14.70 18.04 -6.30
CA PRO A 56 -15.47 18.09 -7.54
C PRO A 56 -16.97 18.22 -7.24
N ALA A 57 -17.68 19.01 -8.03
CA ALA A 57 -19.12 19.18 -7.89
C ALA A 57 -19.82 17.82 -7.99
N GLY A 58 -20.65 17.48 -6.99
CA GLY A 58 -21.34 16.18 -6.91
C GLY A 58 -20.51 15.04 -6.29
N SER A 59 -19.28 15.29 -5.85
CA SER A 59 -18.46 14.27 -5.20
C SER A 59 -18.99 13.93 -3.79
N PRO A 60 -19.09 12.63 -3.42
CA PRO A 60 -19.42 12.22 -2.05
C PRO A 60 -18.34 12.62 -1.02
N VAL A 61 -17.22 13.21 -1.47
CA VAL A 61 -16.05 13.64 -0.68
C VAL A 61 -16.33 14.84 0.26
N LYS A 62 -17.59 15.30 0.38
CA LYS A 62 -17.97 16.41 1.28
C LYS A 62 -17.90 16.11 2.79
N ILE A 63 -17.48 14.93 3.22
CA ILE A 63 -17.31 14.64 4.66
C ILE A 63 -15.82 14.71 5.02
N ARG A 64 -15.41 15.89 5.49
CA ARG A 64 -14.11 16.12 6.11
C ARG A 64 -14.01 15.27 7.38
N GLY A 65 -13.46 14.06 7.25
CA GLY A 65 -13.38 13.06 8.32
C GLY A 65 -13.68 11.61 7.88
N ILE A 66 -14.26 11.43 6.69
CA ILE A 66 -14.38 10.12 6.02
C ILE A 66 -13.80 10.34 4.63
N SER A 67 -12.51 10.06 4.45
CA SER A 67 -11.88 10.13 3.13
C SER A 67 -12.67 9.26 2.15
N GLY A 68 -12.88 9.72 0.91
CA GLY A 68 -13.61 8.95 -0.12
C GLY A 68 -13.11 7.51 -0.31
N GLY A 69 -11.86 7.24 0.06
CA GLY A 69 -11.27 5.89 0.10
C GLY A 69 -11.98 4.90 1.04
N MET A 70 -12.63 5.36 2.12
CA MET A 70 -13.40 4.46 3.01
C MET A 70 -14.68 3.94 2.34
N SER A 71 -15.34 4.77 1.52
CA SER A 71 -16.54 4.35 0.78
C SER A 71 -16.21 3.29 -0.28
N GLY A 72 -15.09 3.45 -0.99
CA GLY A 72 -14.59 2.44 -1.93
C GLY A 72 -14.20 1.15 -1.20
N PHE A 73 -13.47 1.27 -0.10
CA PHE A 73 -13.06 0.11 0.70
C PHE A 73 -14.25 -0.69 1.25
N ILE A 74 -15.26 -0.02 1.81
CA ILE A 74 -16.45 -0.70 2.35
C ILE A 74 -17.20 -1.43 1.22
N SER A 75 -17.27 -0.86 0.02
CA SER A 75 -17.95 -1.51 -1.12
C SER A 75 -17.30 -2.81 -1.59
N GLY A 76 -16.00 -3.01 -1.33
CA GLY A 76 -15.27 -4.24 -1.64
C GLY A 76 -15.25 -5.29 -0.52
N THR A 77 -15.98 -5.06 0.59
CA THR A 77 -15.96 -5.95 1.75
C THR A 77 -17.37 -6.38 2.17
N ASP A 78 -17.48 -7.44 2.98
CA ASP A 78 -18.74 -7.81 3.63
C ASP A 78 -19.17 -6.66 4.55
N VAL A 79 -20.08 -5.82 4.05
CA VAL A 79 -20.45 -4.54 4.67
C VAL A 79 -20.89 -4.74 6.11
N GLU A 80 -21.68 -5.77 6.41
CA GLU A 80 -22.18 -6.02 7.76
C GLU A 80 -21.06 -6.42 8.73
N LYS A 81 -20.18 -7.33 8.31
CA LYS A 81 -19.04 -7.72 9.14
C LYS A 81 -18.04 -6.58 9.29
N THR A 82 -17.72 -5.89 8.21
CA THR A 82 -16.81 -4.75 8.21
C THR A 82 -17.31 -3.64 9.11
N LEU A 83 -18.61 -3.29 9.06
CA LEU A 83 -19.18 -2.27 9.94
C LEU A 83 -19.17 -2.71 11.42
N LYS A 84 -19.49 -3.98 11.72
CA LYS A 84 -19.39 -4.52 13.09
C LYS A 84 -17.95 -4.52 13.60
N THR A 85 -16.99 -4.91 12.76
CA THR A 85 -15.56 -4.88 13.08
C THR A 85 -15.07 -3.45 13.27
N ILE A 86 -15.47 -2.51 12.42
CA ILE A 86 -15.18 -1.08 12.58
C ILE A 86 -15.73 -0.55 13.90
N ASP A 87 -16.97 -0.88 14.28
CA ASP A 87 -17.55 -0.43 15.56
C ASP A 87 -16.82 -1.01 16.78
N MET A 88 -16.52 -2.32 16.76
CA MET A 88 -15.71 -2.95 17.80
C MET A 88 -14.30 -2.36 17.87
N MET A 89 -13.69 -2.11 16.71
CA MET A 89 -12.36 -1.52 16.62
C MET A 89 -12.37 -0.07 17.09
N LYS A 90 -13.38 0.75 16.77
CA LYS A 90 -13.50 2.13 17.29
C LYS A 90 -13.48 2.17 18.82
N LYS A 91 -14.21 1.25 19.47
CA LYS A 91 -14.21 1.12 20.94
C LYS A 91 -12.83 0.69 21.48
N ALA A 92 -12.15 -0.24 20.78
CA ALA A 92 -10.80 -0.67 21.14
C ALA A 92 -9.72 0.41 20.89
N ILE A 93 -9.88 1.21 19.83
CA ILE A 93 -9.03 2.35 19.47
C ILE A 93 -9.11 3.42 20.55
N GLN A 94 -10.32 3.77 20.99
CA GLN A 94 -10.53 4.77 22.04
C GLN A 94 -9.82 4.36 23.34
N LYS A 95 -10.00 3.10 23.78
CA LYS A 95 -9.32 2.56 24.95
C LYS A 95 -7.79 2.47 24.79
N GLY A 96 -7.31 2.07 23.61
CA GLY A 96 -5.88 1.99 23.31
C GLY A 96 -5.19 3.36 23.22
N ASN A 97 -5.90 4.38 22.75
CA ASN A 97 -5.42 5.76 22.70
C ASN A 97 -5.32 6.37 24.11
N GLU A 98 -6.26 6.06 25.01
CA GLU A 98 -6.21 6.46 26.42
C GLU A 98 -5.04 5.82 27.19
N GLU A 99 -4.75 4.53 26.94
CA GLU A 99 -3.59 3.84 27.54
C GLU A 99 -2.26 4.33 26.98
N ALA A 100 -2.20 4.68 25.70
CA ALA A 100 -1.03 5.25 25.04
C ALA A 100 -0.72 6.68 25.51
N ALA A 101 -1.76 7.50 25.73
CA ALA A 101 -1.63 8.84 26.31
C ALA A 101 -0.97 8.79 27.70
N LYS A 102 -1.36 7.82 28.54
CA LYS A 102 -0.77 7.62 29.88
C LYS A 102 0.69 7.14 29.86
N LYS A 103 1.08 6.32 28.88
CA LYS A 103 2.45 5.75 28.80
C LYS A 103 3.47 6.65 28.10
N SER A 104 3.03 7.55 27.22
CA SER A 104 3.95 8.39 26.43
C SER A 104 4.32 9.73 27.10
N GLY A 105 3.69 10.08 28.24
CA GLY A 105 3.89 11.36 28.92
C GLY A 105 3.51 12.58 28.07
N LYS A 106 2.81 12.38 26.95
CA LYS A 106 2.42 13.39 25.95
C LYS A 106 0.89 13.54 25.92
N GLU A 107 0.26 13.74 27.08
CA GLU A 107 -1.20 13.92 27.19
C GLU A 107 -1.71 15.08 26.29
N ASP A 108 -0.89 16.11 26.06
CA ASP A 108 -1.26 17.27 25.25
C ASP A 108 -1.07 17.12 23.73
N LYS A 109 -0.26 16.15 23.25
CA LYS A 109 -0.08 15.93 21.79
C LYS A 109 -1.09 14.95 21.19
N ALA A 110 -1.94 14.34 22.01
CA ALA A 110 -2.95 13.37 21.58
C ALA A 110 -4.24 14.00 21.02
N LYS A 111 -4.39 15.33 21.06
CA LYS A 111 -5.40 16.05 20.26
C LYS A 111 -4.93 16.12 18.80
N GLY A 112 -4.79 14.94 18.18
CA GLY A 112 -4.26 14.78 16.82
C GLY A 112 -5.15 15.47 15.79
N LYS A 113 -4.50 16.04 14.76
CA LYS A 113 -5.20 16.46 13.54
C LYS A 113 -6.03 15.28 13.01
N PRO A 114 -7.20 15.53 12.37
CA PRO A 114 -8.00 14.46 11.82
C PRO A 114 -7.18 13.58 10.88
N HIS A 115 -7.21 12.27 11.12
CA HIS A 115 -6.51 11.26 10.32
C HIS A 115 -7.47 10.17 9.83
N SER A 116 -6.99 9.34 8.90
CA SER A 116 -7.75 8.22 8.37
C SER A 116 -7.86 7.08 9.39
N VAL A 117 -9.04 6.47 9.53
CA VAL A 117 -9.25 5.29 10.40
C VAL A 117 -8.34 4.10 10.04
N PHE A 118 -7.82 4.04 8.81
CA PHE A 118 -6.81 3.04 8.44
C PHE A 118 -5.54 3.17 9.30
N MET A 119 -5.14 4.39 9.67
CA MET A 119 -4.00 4.62 10.55
C MET A 119 -4.24 4.04 11.94
N ASP A 120 -5.49 4.05 12.42
CA ASP A 120 -5.83 3.41 13.68
C ASP A 120 -5.67 1.88 13.61
N PHE A 121 -6.03 1.24 12.49
CA PHE A 121 -5.81 -0.20 12.29
C PHE A 121 -4.33 -0.58 12.23
N TYR A 122 -3.51 0.22 11.54
CA TYR A 122 -2.06 0.02 11.54
C TYR A 122 -1.47 0.24 12.93
N ALA A 123 -1.89 1.29 13.64
CA ALA A 123 -1.42 1.55 14.99
C ALA A 123 -1.85 0.46 15.98
N MET A 124 -3.06 -0.10 15.85
CA MET A 124 -3.49 -1.28 16.62
C MET A 124 -2.58 -2.47 16.38
N SER A 125 -2.29 -2.78 15.12
CA SER A 125 -1.41 -3.89 14.75
C SER A 125 0.01 -3.68 15.27
N ALA A 126 0.54 -2.45 15.16
CA ALA A 126 1.82 -2.07 15.72
C ALA A 126 1.86 -2.29 17.24
N ARG A 127 0.87 -1.79 17.99
CA ARG A 127 0.80 -2.00 19.45
C ARG A 127 0.70 -3.47 19.83
N GLN A 128 -0.04 -4.26 19.06
CA GLN A 128 -0.12 -5.71 19.27
C GLN A 128 1.24 -6.37 19.06
N HIS A 129 1.98 -5.99 18.03
CA HIS A 129 3.33 -6.48 17.78
C HIS A 129 4.31 -6.06 18.88
N MET A 130 4.27 -4.79 19.32
CA MET A 130 5.06 -4.30 20.46
C MET A 130 4.77 -5.10 21.73
N LYS A 131 3.49 -5.40 22.02
CA LYS A 131 3.10 -6.21 23.18
C LYS A 131 3.57 -7.66 23.07
N THR A 132 3.56 -8.23 21.87
CA THR A 132 3.86 -9.65 21.64
C THR A 132 5.36 -9.92 21.55
N HIS A 133 6.11 -9.01 20.92
CA HIS A 133 7.52 -9.21 20.56
C HIS A 133 8.47 -8.21 21.22
N GLY A 134 7.97 -7.25 22.00
CA GLY A 134 8.81 -6.23 22.66
C GLY A 134 9.36 -5.17 21.71
N THR A 135 8.88 -5.08 20.46
CA THR A 135 9.28 -4.03 19.52
C THR A 135 9.08 -2.66 20.13
N THR A 136 10.06 -1.78 19.95
CA THR A 136 10.03 -0.42 20.47
C THR A 136 9.56 0.57 19.41
N GLN A 137 8.98 1.68 19.83
CA GLN A 137 8.64 2.77 18.90
C GLN A 137 9.89 3.27 18.15
N ARG A 138 11.05 3.29 18.82
CA ARG A 138 12.32 3.69 18.19
C ARG A 138 12.72 2.75 17.04
N GLN A 139 12.49 1.44 17.17
CA GLN A 139 12.75 0.50 16.07
C GLN A 139 11.84 0.75 14.86
N ILE A 140 10.57 1.09 15.10
CA ILE A 140 9.65 1.51 14.02
C ILE A 140 10.13 2.82 13.38
N ALA A 141 10.63 3.77 14.18
CA ALA A 141 11.18 5.04 13.69
C ALA A 141 12.43 4.86 12.80
N ILE A 142 13.26 3.87 13.07
CA ILE A 142 14.44 3.55 12.24
C ILE A 142 14.01 3.21 10.81
N ILE A 143 12.91 2.48 10.63
CA ILE A 143 12.39 2.11 9.30
C ILE A 143 11.99 3.37 8.52
N ALA A 144 11.24 4.28 9.15
CA ALA A 144 10.88 5.55 8.54
C ALA A 144 12.11 6.39 8.18
N ALA A 145 13.07 6.53 9.09
CA ALA A 145 14.31 7.26 8.83
C ALA A 145 15.05 6.66 7.62
N LYS A 146 15.21 5.33 7.55
CA LYS A 146 15.78 4.64 6.38
C LYS A 146 15.03 5.02 5.10
N ASN A 147 13.71 4.98 5.09
CA ASN A 147 12.89 5.31 3.92
C ASN A 147 13.07 6.77 3.46
N HIS A 148 13.04 7.74 4.37
CA HIS A 148 13.29 9.16 4.04
C HIS A 148 14.69 9.39 3.49
N ASN A 149 15.70 8.67 3.98
CA ASN A 149 17.06 8.82 3.44
C ASN A 149 17.19 8.15 2.06
N ASN A 150 16.56 6.99 1.84
CA ASN A 150 16.50 6.37 0.51
C ASN A 150 15.76 7.25 -0.50
N SER A 151 14.71 7.97 -0.07
CA SER A 151 13.93 8.81 -0.98
C SER A 151 14.70 10.01 -1.52
N THR A 152 15.77 10.46 -0.84
CA THR A 152 16.66 11.53 -1.35
C THR A 152 17.39 11.13 -2.63
N LEU A 153 17.50 9.83 -2.90
CA LEU A 153 18.11 9.28 -4.11
C LEU A 153 17.10 9.08 -5.25
N ASN A 154 15.81 9.28 -4.99
CA ASN A 154 14.74 9.08 -5.95
C ASN A 154 14.10 10.42 -6.35
N PRO A 155 14.35 10.92 -7.57
CA PRO A 155 13.77 12.19 -8.03
C PRO A 155 12.25 12.14 -8.21
N LEU A 156 11.65 10.95 -8.23
CA LEU A 156 10.20 10.74 -8.35
C LEU A 156 9.49 10.67 -6.99
N ALA A 157 10.22 10.61 -5.87
CA ALA A 157 9.61 10.55 -4.55
C ALA A 157 8.95 11.89 -4.18
N GLN A 158 7.78 11.84 -3.53
CA GLN A 158 7.06 13.04 -3.11
C GLN A 158 7.83 13.85 -2.05
N TYR A 159 8.58 13.17 -1.19
CA TYR A 159 9.48 13.79 -0.21
C TYR A 159 10.90 13.32 -0.45
N THR A 160 11.81 14.28 -0.63
CA THR A 160 13.22 14.05 -1.00
C THR A 160 14.18 14.69 -0.01
N PHE A 161 13.77 14.82 1.25
CA PHE A 161 14.61 15.33 2.34
C PHE A 161 14.95 14.23 3.35
N PRO A 162 16.17 14.22 3.91
CA PRO A 162 16.58 13.21 4.89
C PRO A 162 15.92 13.47 6.26
N GLN A 163 15.75 12.41 7.06
CA GLN A 163 15.32 12.51 8.45
C GLN A 163 16.15 11.60 9.37
N THR A 164 16.49 12.08 10.57
CA THR A 164 17.06 11.26 11.64
C THR A 164 15.98 10.51 12.41
N VAL A 165 16.36 9.46 13.14
CA VAL A 165 15.44 8.71 14.00
C VAL A 165 14.79 9.62 15.05
N GLU A 166 15.57 10.55 15.60
CA GLU A 166 15.14 11.52 16.61
C GLU A 166 14.10 12.49 16.02
N GLN A 167 14.33 13.01 14.81
CA GLN A 167 13.36 13.86 14.12
C GLN A 167 12.04 13.11 13.84
N VAL A 168 12.11 11.84 13.44
CA VAL A 168 10.92 10.99 13.24
C VAL A 168 10.15 10.80 14.55
N MET A 169 10.84 10.60 15.67
CA MET A 169 10.24 10.41 17.01
C MET A 169 9.65 11.70 17.60
N GLU A 170 10.21 12.86 17.25
CA GLU A 170 9.77 14.18 17.70
C GLU A 170 8.56 14.72 16.92
N ASP A 171 8.35 14.21 15.70
CA ASP A 171 7.19 14.55 14.87
C ASP A 171 5.86 14.23 15.62
N TYR A 172 4.78 14.87 15.18
CA TYR A 172 3.50 14.72 15.86
C TYR A 172 2.94 13.31 15.69
N VAL A 173 2.29 12.82 16.74
CA VAL A 173 1.66 11.51 16.77
C VAL A 173 0.37 11.57 15.96
N VAL A 174 0.23 10.67 14.98
CA VAL A 174 -1.02 10.45 14.24
C VAL A 174 -1.89 9.49 15.05
N ALA A 175 -1.36 8.30 15.32
CA ALA A 175 -1.99 7.29 16.16
C ALA A 175 -0.88 6.47 16.82
N TYR A 176 -0.73 6.57 18.14
CA TYR A 176 0.41 5.94 18.84
C TYR A 176 0.52 4.44 18.50
N PRO A 177 1.68 3.92 18.07
CA PRO A 177 3.03 4.52 18.17
C PRO A 177 3.48 5.34 16.94
N LEU A 178 2.61 5.55 15.96
CA LEU A 178 2.97 6.14 14.67
C LEU A 178 2.98 7.67 14.73
N THR A 179 4.12 8.27 14.37
CA THR A 179 4.22 9.71 14.09
C THR A 179 3.91 9.99 12.61
N ARG A 180 3.68 11.24 12.23
CA ARG A 180 3.41 11.60 10.83
C ARG A 180 4.52 11.10 9.90
N ALA A 181 5.78 11.27 10.27
CA ALA A 181 6.91 10.78 9.49
C ALA A 181 6.92 9.25 9.27
N MET A 182 6.18 8.48 10.07
CA MET A 182 6.01 7.03 9.94
C MET A 182 4.80 6.63 9.07
N CYS A 183 4.06 7.58 8.50
CA CYS A 183 2.86 7.34 7.70
C CYS A 183 3.09 7.82 6.26
N ALA A 184 2.70 7.01 5.27
CA ALA A 184 2.77 7.41 3.88
C ALA A 184 1.90 8.67 3.60
N PRO A 185 2.38 9.61 2.78
CA PRO A 185 1.59 10.77 2.39
C PRO A 185 0.45 10.41 1.44
N ILE A 186 -0.51 11.32 1.34
CA ILE A 186 -1.45 11.35 0.22
C ILE A 186 -0.74 12.02 -0.95
N GLY A 187 -0.70 11.34 -2.08
CA GLY A 187 -0.11 11.83 -3.32
C GLY A 187 -0.92 11.42 -4.53
N ASP A 188 -0.74 12.16 -5.62
CA ASP A 188 -1.26 11.79 -6.93
C ASP A 188 -0.13 11.16 -7.74
N GLY A 189 -0.47 10.21 -8.62
CA GLY A 189 0.54 9.58 -9.44
C GLY A 189 -0.01 8.52 -10.37
N SER A 190 0.85 8.08 -11.28
CA SER A 190 0.60 6.94 -12.16
C SER A 190 1.87 6.15 -12.39
N ALA A 191 1.71 4.84 -12.55
CA ALA A 191 2.76 3.91 -12.92
C ALA A 191 2.22 2.91 -13.94
N ALA A 192 3.08 2.47 -14.87
CA ALA A 192 2.70 1.51 -15.90
C ALA A 192 3.84 0.52 -16.19
N ALA A 193 3.45 -0.70 -16.57
CA ALA A 193 4.35 -1.75 -17.03
C ALA A 193 3.80 -2.37 -18.33
N ILE A 194 4.69 -2.60 -19.29
CA ILE A 194 4.39 -3.40 -20.49
C ILE A 194 4.95 -4.79 -20.25
N LEU A 195 4.06 -5.79 -20.25
CA LEU A 195 4.44 -7.19 -20.16
C LEU A 195 4.33 -7.79 -21.56
N CYS A 196 5.22 -8.71 -21.90
CA CYS A 196 5.18 -9.42 -23.17
C CYS A 196 5.61 -10.88 -23.04
N SER A 197 5.20 -11.69 -24.02
CA SER A 197 5.56 -13.10 -24.13
C SER A 197 6.99 -13.27 -24.67
N ASP A 198 7.57 -14.46 -24.46
CA ASP A 198 8.87 -14.81 -25.04
C ASP A 198 8.84 -14.75 -26.58
N SER A 199 7.74 -15.19 -27.20
CA SER A 199 7.52 -15.10 -28.65
C SER A 199 7.48 -13.65 -29.15
N TYR A 200 6.95 -12.72 -28.35
CA TYR A 200 6.99 -11.30 -28.66
C TYR A 200 8.42 -10.76 -28.62
N LEU A 201 9.22 -11.15 -27.61
CA LEU A 201 10.62 -10.78 -27.51
C LEU A 201 11.49 -11.39 -28.61
N GLU A 202 11.18 -12.59 -29.09
CA GLU A 202 11.85 -13.19 -30.26
C GLU A 202 11.65 -12.37 -31.53
N LYS A 203 10.44 -11.85 -31.74
CA LYS A 203 10.12 -10.95 -32.87
C LYS A 203 10.68 -9.53 -32.68
N ASN A 204 11.00 -9.15 -31.44
CA ASN A 204 11.50 -7.82 -31.05
C ASN A 204 12.80 -7.93 -30.24
N PRO A 205 13.89 -8.45 -30.83
CA PRO A 205 15.12 -8.77 -30.11
C PRO A 205 15.77 -7.55 -29.44
N GLN A 206 15.55 -6.34 -29.98
CA GLN A 206 16.00 -5.07 -29.40
C GLN A 206 15.44 -4.79 -27.99
N LEU A 207 14.35 -5.45 -27.60
CA LEU A 207 13.74 -5.30 -26.27
C LEU A 207 14.35 -6.23 -25.22
N LYS A 208 15.10 -7.27 -25.62
CA LYS A 208 15.60 -8.30 -24.71
C LYS A 208 16.54 -7.75 -23.64
N GLU A 209 17.45 -6.85 -24.02
CA GLU A 209 18.46 -6.30 -23.11
C GLU A 209 17.86 -5.56 -21.89
N ARG A 210 16.73 -4.88 -22.09
CA ARG A 210 16.03 -4.12 -21.05
C ARG A 210 14.89 -4.89 -20.36
N SER A 211 14.69 -6.15 -20.72
CA SER A 211 13.57 -6.95 -20.23
C SER A 211 13.89 -7.55 -18.85
N VAL A 212 12.89 -7.57 -17.97
CA VAL A 212 12.98 -8.20 -16.65
C VAL A 212 12.00 -9.35 -16.61
N PHE A 213 12.49 -10.56 -16.35
CA PHE A 213 11.66 -11.76 -16.30
C PHE A 213 10.82 -11.82 -15.03
N ALA A 214 9.50 -11.77 -15.19
CA ALA A 214 8.56 -12.02 -14.10
C ALA A 214 8.45 -13.53 -13.81
N LYS A 215 9.33 -14.04 -12.94
CA LYS A 215 9.39 -15.46 -12.55
C LYS A 215 8.07 -16.01 -12.00
N GLY A 216 7.31 -15.20 -11.27
CA GLY A 216 6.01 -15.58 -10.75
C GLY A 216 5.20 -14.37 -10.32
N SER A 217 3.87 -14.54 -10.28
CA SER A 217 2.94 -13.56 -9.78
C SER A 217 1.81 -14.29 -9.07
N VAL A 218 1.56 -13.97 -7.80
CA VAL A 218 0.59 -14.67 -6.96
C VAL A 218 -0.40 -13.67 -6.36
N LEU A 219 -1.69 -14.01 -6.48
CA LEU A 219 -2.78 -13.33 -5.80
C LEU A 219 -3.34 -14.24 -4.70
N ARG A 220 -3.54 -13.67 -3.50
CA ARG A 220 -4.22 -14.33 -2.38
C ARG A 220 -5.23 -13.36 -1.77
N SER A 221 -6.33 -13.90 -1.25
CA SER A 221 -7.36 -13.13 -0.56
C SER A 221 -7.09 -13.02 0.95
N GLY A 222 -7.74 -12.04 1.57
CA GLY A 222 -7.83 -11.94 3.02
C GLY A 222 -8.47 -13.19 3.65
N SER A 223 -8.14 -13.45 4.91
CA SER A 223 -8.64 -14.57 5.70
C SER A 223 -9.04 -14.07 7.08
N TRP A 224 -10.11 -14.63 7.64
CA TRP A 224 -10.50 -14.39 9.04
C TRP A 224 -9.69 -15.26 10.03
N LYS A 225 -8.83 -16.15 9.52
CA LYS A 225 -7.90 -16.95 10.34
C LYS A 225 -6.70 -16.10 10.77
N LYS A 226 -5.94 -16.60 11.76
CA LYS A 226 -4.86 -15.87 12.43
C LYS A 226 -3.57 -15.70 11.59
N ASP A 227 -3.56 -16.19 10.36
CA ASP A 227 -2.40 -16.18 9.46
C ASP A 227 -2.37 -14.92 8.58
N THR A 228 -1.18 -14.39 8.32
CA THR A 228 -1.05 -13.14 7.55
C THR A 228 -1.19 -13.39 6.05
N ILE A 229 -1.87 -12.49 5.35
CA ILE A 229 -1.98 -12.54 3.88
C ILE A 229 -0.60 -12.44 3.21
N CYS A 230 0.30 -11.63 3.78
CA CYS A 230 1.66 -11.44 3.28
C CYS A 230 2.45 -12.75 3.32
N GLU A 231 2.41 -13.48 4.44
CA GLU A 231 3.09 -14.77 4.58
C GLU A 231 2.53 -15.81 3.60
N ARG A 232 1.20 -15.92 3.48
CA ARG A 232 0.57 -16.84 2.52
C ARG A 232 0.96 -16.52 1.07
N ALA A 233 0.92 -15.24 0.69
CA ALA A 233 1.25 -14.81 -0.66
C ALA A 233 2.75 -15.03 -0.97
N ALA A 234 3.63 -14.68 -0.04
CA ALA A 234 5.07 -14.88 -0.17
C ALA A 234 5.42 -16.37 -0.26
N ASN A 235 4.89 -17.21 0.63
CA ASN A 235 5.16 -18.66 0.61
C ASN A 235 4.70 -19.30 -0.72
N ALA A 236 3.53 -18.92 -1.22
CA ALA A 236 3.04 -19.39 -2.51
C ALA A 236 3.90 -18.89 -3.69
N ALA A 237 4.46 -17.68 -3.63
CA ALA A 237 5.37 -17.18 -4.64
C ALA A 237 6.71 -17.94 -4.64
N PHE A 238 7.27 -18.24 -3.47
CA PHE A 238 8.47 -19.08 -3.36
C PHE A 238 8.21 -20.50 -3.88
N GLU A 239 7.08 -21.11 -3.51
CA GLU A 239 6.68 -22.43 -4.00
C GLU A 239 6.55 -22.44 -5.54
N MET A 240 5.86 -21.46 -6.11
CA MET A 240 5.64 -21.35 -7.55
C MET A 240 6.94 -21.18 -8.34
N THR A 241 7.89 -20.42 -7.80
CA THR A 241 9.12 -20.05 -8.51
C THR A 241 10.28 -21.01 -8.24
N GLY A 242 10.20 -21.81 -7.18
CA GLY A 242 11.29 -22.64 -6.68
C GLY A 242 12.42 -21.83 -6.02
N LEU A 243 12.25 -20.53 -5.84
CA LEU A 243 13.23 -19.66 -5.18
C LEU A 243 13.12 -19.78 -3.66
N LYS A 244 14.21 -19.41 -2.98
CA LYS A 244 14.30 -19.30 -1.53
C LYS A 244 14.39 -17.85 -1.10
N ARG A 245 14.21 -17.58 0.19
CA ARG A 245 14.29 -16.22 0.75
C ARG A 245 15.67 -15.63 0.57
N GLU A 246 16.70 -16.48 0.64
CA GLU A 246 18.10 -16.10 0.49
C GLU A 246 18.47 -15.73 -0.95
N ASP A 247 17.62 -16.07 -1.93
CA ASP A 247 17.81 -15.72 -3.34
C ASP A 247 17.29 -14.29 -3.67
N ILE A 248 16.74 -13.57 -2.68
CA ILE A 248 16.15 -12.24 -2.87
C ILE A 248 17.15 -11.14 -2.51
N ASP A 249 17.66 -10.45 -3.52
CA ASP A 249 18.61 -9.34 -3.34
C ASP A 249 17.92 -8.03 -2.87
N VAL A 250 16.68 -7.80 -3.33
CA VAL A 250 15.93 -6.57 -3.09
C VAL A 250 14.43 -6.86 -2.97
N ALA A 251 13.76 -6.15 -2.06
CA ALA A 251 12.32 -6.25 -1.87
C ALA A 251 11.68 -4.86 -1.79
N GLU A 252 10.69 -4.62 -2.63
CA GLU A 252 9.72 -3.54 -2.49
C GLU A 252 8.50 -4.08 -1.73
N VAL A 253 8.18 -3.48 -0.58
CA VAL A 253 7.11 -3.92 0.33
C VAL A 253 6.08 -2.80 0.54
N HIS A 254 4.88 -3.15 1.00
CA HIS A 254 3.79 -2.19 1.15
C HIS A 254 3.84 -1.44 2.49
N ASP A 255 4.73 -0.47 2.60
CA ASP A 255 5.02 0.31 3.82
C ASP A 255 4.09 1.52 4.01
N ALA A 256 2.77 1.30 3.92
CA ALA A 256 1.76 2.35 4.18
C ALA A 256 1.95 3.04 5.56
N THR A 257 2.52 2.30 6.51
CA THR A 257 3.13 2.83 7.72
C THR A 257 4.46 2.13 7.96
N ALA A 258 5.37 2.72 8.72
CA ALA A 258 6.67 2.10 9.06
C ALA A 258 6.57 0.77 9.86
N TYR A 259 5.38 0.37 10.29
CA TYR A 259 5.12 -0.95 10.89
C TYR A 259 4.70 -2.01 9.85
N ALA A 260 4.02 -1.60 8.78
CA ALA A 260 3.30 -2.47 7.86
C ALA A 260 4.20 -3.05 6.76
#